data_AF-A0A1V5ZUD3-F1
#
_entry.id   AF-A0A1V5ZUD3-F1
#
_cell.length_a   1.000
_cell.length_b   1.000
_cell.length_c   1.000
_cell.angle_alpha   90.00
_cell.angle_beta   90.00
_cell.angle_gamma   90.00
#
_symmetry.space_group_name_H-M   'P 1'
#
loop_
_entity.id
_entity.type
_entity.pdbx_description
1 polymer ?
#
loop_
_entity_poly.entity_id
_entity_poly.type
_entity_poly.pdbx_seq_one_letter_code
_entity_poly.pdbx_strand_id
1 'polypeptide(L)' 'MKIYTIEHHGDFCYDSYLEHVIVADNHEQVTELAISRKGDEGAEIWKTATITEHGTYTGDKKEPFILLSDYAAG' A
#
# COMPACT_ATOMS: atom_id res chain seq x y z
N MET A 1 0.23 10.85 11.74
CA MET A 1 0.46 10.15 10.48
C MET A 1 1.92 10.06 10.10
N LYS A 2 2.30 8.89 9.60
CA LYS A 2 3.61 8.52 9.10
C LYS A 2 3.49 8.09 7.64
N ILE A 3 4.61 8.13 6.93
CA ILE A 3 4.71 7.66 5.55
C ILE A 3 5.20 6.21 5.61
N TYR A 4 4.48 5.32 4.96
CA TYR A 4 4.80 3.91 4.85
C TYR A 4 4.90 3.51 3.38
N THR A 5 5.73 2.51 3.09
CA THR A 5 5.64 1.73 1.86
C THR A 5 5.11 0.35 2.22
N ILE A 6 4.17 -0.16 1.44
CA ILE A 6 3.74 -1.56 1.50
C ILE A 6 4.01 -2.21 0.15
N GLU A 7 4.78 -3.28 0.16
CA GLU A 7 5.26 -3.98 -1.04
C GLU A 7 5.05 -5.48 -0.92
N HIS A 8 4.73 -6.12 -2.04
CA HIS A 8 4.77 -7.57 -2.15
C HIS A 8 5.63 -7.96 -3.35
N HIS A 9 6.30 -9.11 -3.23
CA HIS A 9 7.17 -9.63 -4.27
C HIS A 9 6.63 -10.95 -4.78
N GLY A 10 6.28 -11.00 -6.07
CA GLY A 10 5.86 -12.21 -6.75
C GLY A 10 5.75 -11.98 -8.26
N ASP A 11 5.97 -13.04 -9.03
CA ASP A 11 5.76 -13.01 -10.49
C ASP A 11 4.25 -13.23 -10.75
N PHE A 12 3.55 -12.13 -11.05
CA PHE A 12 2.12 -12.17 -11.37
C PHE A 12 1.90 -11.91 -12.85
N CYS A 13 0.97 -12.65 -13.46
CA CYS A 13 0.64 -12.57 -14.88
C CYS A 13 -0.69 -11.83 -15.11
N TYR A 14 -1.03 -10.86 -14.27
CA TYR A 14 -2.30 -10.14 -14.28
C TYR A 14 -2.13 -8.72 -13.74
N ASP A 15 -3.17 -7.90 -13.91
CA ASP A 15 -3.25 -6.54 -13.42
C ASP A 15 -3.04 -6.45 -11.91
N SER A 16 -1.92 -5.86 -11.50
CA SER A 16 -1.47 -5.87 -10.11
C SER A 16 -0.91 -4.52 -9.69
N TYR A 17 -1.18 -4.12 -8.44
CA TYR A 17 -0.34 -3.11 -7.79
C TYR A 17 0.87 -3.79 -7.15
N LEU A 18 2.08 -3.29 -7.39
CA LEU A 18 3.32 -3.87 -6.84
C LEU A 18 3.70 -3.22 -5.51
N GLU A 19 3.50 -1.92 -5.42
CA GLU A 19 3.79 -1.12 -4.23
C GLU A 19 2.78 0.01 -4.05
N HIS A 20 2.56 0.38 -2.79
CA HIS A 20 1.89 1.62 -2.42
C HIS A 20 2.74 2.41 -1.43
N VAL A 21 2.84 3.73 -1.65
CA VAL A 21 3.24 4.69 -0.63
C VAL A 21 1.98 5.19 0.06
N ILE A 22 1.83 4.91 1.34
CA ILE A 22 0.63 5.19 2.13
C ILE A 22 0.96 6.11 3.30
N VAL A 23 0.14 7.13 3.49
CA VAL A 23 0.17 7.96 4.70
C VAL A 23 -0.94 7.46 5.64
N ALA A 24 -0.55 6.99 6.83
CA ALA A 24 -1.47 6.40 7.82
C ALA A 24 -0.96 6.61 9.26
N ASP A 25 -1.73 6.23 10.27
CA ASP A 25 -1.27 6.29 11.67
C ASP A 25 -0.61 5.00 12.14
N ASN A 26 -0.98 3.85 11.58
CA ASN A 26 -0.46 2.54 11.96
C ASN A 26 -0.46 1.55 10.78
N HIS A 27 0.14 0.38 10.98
CA HIS A 27 0.25 -0.66 9.93
C HIS A 27 -1.11 -1.26 9.55
N GLU A 28 -2.07 -1.35 10.47
CA GLU A 28 -3.41 -1.89 10.19
C GLU A 28 -4.11 -1.07 9.10
N GLN A 29 -4.10 0.26 9.23
CA GLN A 29 -4.64 1.17 8.23
C GLN A 29 -3.91 1.10 6.87
N VAL A 30 -2.59 0.84 6.88
CA VAL A 30 -1.81 0.64 5.65
C VAL A 30 -2.29 -0.60 4.91
N THR A 31 -2.41 -1.73 5.62
CA THR A 31 -2.91 -2.99 5.05
C THR A 31 -4.35 -2.86 4.56
N GLU A 32 -5.24 -2.24 5.33
CA GLU A 32 -6.65 -2.04 4.94
C GLU A 32 -6.77 -1.20 3.65
N LEU A 33 -6.01 -0.11 3.55
CA LEU A 33 -6.00 0.75 2.36
C LEU A 33 -5.49 0.00 1.13
N ALA A 34 -4.40 -0.76 1.25
CA ALA A 34 -3.87 -1.57 0.16
C ALA A 34 -4.90 -2.62 -0.30
N ILE A 35 -5.53 -3.35 0.62
CA ILE A 35 -6.60 -4.32 0.30
C ILE A 35 -7.81 -3.65 -0.37
N SER A 36 -8.15 -2.43 0.02
CA SER A 36 -9.25 -1.67 -0.57
C SER A 36 -8.97 -1.27 -2.03
N ARG A 37 -7.69 -1.24 -2.42
CA ARG A 37 -7.20 -0.77 -3.72
C ARG A 37 -6.57 -1.86 -4.57
N LYS A 38 -6.56 -3.11 -4.08
CA LYS A 38 -6.08 -4.28 -4.81
C LYS A 38 -6.60 -4.35 -6.25
N GLY A 39 -5.76 -4.82 -7.15
CA GLY A 39 -6.13 -5.31 -8.47
C GLY A 39 -6.57 -6.77 -8.42
N ASP A 40 -6.16 -7.54 -9.43
CA ASP A 40 -6.47 -8.96 -9.56
C ASP A 40 -5.58 -9.85 -8.66
N GLU A 41 -4.56 -9.27 -8.01
CA GLU A 41 -3.67 -9.96 -7.08
C GLU A 41 -4.39 -10.51 -5.84
N GLY A 42 -5.53 -9.90 -5.50
CA GLY A 42 -6.37 -10.35 -4.40
C GLY A 42 -5.91 -9.84 -3.03
N ALA A 43 -6.80 -9.95 -2.05
CA ALA A 43 -6.62 -9.31 -0.74
C ALA A 43 -5.58 -10.01 0.14
N GLU A 44 -5.39 -11.32 -0.03
CA GLU A 44 -4.51 -12.10 0.84
C GLU A 44 -3.03 -11.71 0.70
N ILE A 45 -2.62 -11.28 -0.50
CA ILE A 45 -1.25 -10.85 -0.78
C ILE A 45 -0.86 -9.66 0.10
N TRP A 46 -1.75 -8.67 0.20
CA TRP A 46 -1.54 -7.48 1.02
C TRP A 46 -1.51 -7.74 2.53
N LYS A 47 -2.09 -8.84 3.01
CA LYS A 47 -2.00 -9.25 4.42
C LYS A 47 -0.62 -9.79 4.79
N THR A 48 0.13 -10.28 3.80
CA THR A 48 1.49 -10.81 3.97
C THR A 48 2.57 -9.89 3.41
N ALA A 49 2.17 -8.74 2.85
CA ALA A 49 3.07 -7.75 2.29
C ALA A 49 3.98 -7.13 3.36
N THR A 50 5.17 -6.71 2.94
CA THR A 50 6.14 -6.06 3.82
C THR A 50 5.78 -4.58 3.96
N ILE A 51 5.77 -4.07 5.21
CA ILE A 51 5.49 -2.66 5.51
C ILE A 51 6.74 -2.01 6.10
N THR A 52 7.20 -0.93 5.46
CA THR A 52 8.35 -0.13 5.90
C THR A 52 7.91 1.29 6.23
N GLU A 53 8.26 1.79 7.41
CA GLU A 53 8.04 3.19 7.80
C GLU A 53 9.21 4.08 7.35
N HIS A 54 8.91 5.22 6.74
CA HIS A 54 9.94 6.14 6.18
C HIS A 54 10.04 7.48 6.91
N GLY A 55 9.03 7.87 7.70
CA GLY A 55 9.08 9.11 8.47
C GLY A 55 7.71 9.73 8.74
N THR A 56 7.71 11.00 9.17
CA THR A 56 6.50 11.74 9.52
C THR A 56 5.91 12.48 8.32
N TYR A 57 4.60 12.39 8.14
CA TYR A 57 3.88 13.21 7.16
C TYR A 57 3.49 14.57 7.76
N THR A 58 3.90 15.66 7.10
CA THR A 58 3.68 17.04 7.58
C THR A 58 2.62 17.82 6.80
N GLY A 59 1.84 17.15 5.95
CA GLY A 59 0.80 17.80 5.16
C GLY A 59 -0.51 18.04 5.92
N ASP A 60 -1.44 18.70 5.23
CA ASP A 60 -2.70 19.14 5.82
C ASP A 60 -3.75 18.04 5.92
N LYS A 61 -3.66 17.01 5.06
CA LYS A 61 -4.59 15.87 5.07
C LYS A 61 -4.43 15.05 6.36
N LYS A 62 -5.54 14.80 7.07
CA LYS A 62 -5.54 14.12 8.37
C LYS A 62 -6.13 12.71 8.34
N GLU A 63 -6.66 12.27 7.20
CA GLU A 63 -7.21 10.93 7.00
C GLU A 63 -6.23 10.05 6.23
N PRO A 64 -6.14 8.74 6.52
CA PRO A 64 -5.31 7.78 5.78
C PRO A 64 -5.54 7.81 4.27
N PHE A 65 -4.47 7.78 3.48
CA PHE A 65 -4.57 7.78 2.03
C PHE A 65 -3.34 7.22 1.32
N ILE A 66 -3.56 6.75 0.10
CA ILE A 66 -2.49 6.40 -0.83
C ILE A 66 -1.91 7.67 -1.44
N LEU A 67 -0.62 7.86 -1.23
CA LEU A 67 0.16 8.96 -1.80
C LEU A 67 0.61 8.64 -3.23
N LEU A 68 1.12 7.42 -3.45
CA LEU A 68 1.59 6.90 -4.73
C LEU A 68 1.29 5.41 -4.83
N SER A 69 1.09 4.92 -6.05
CA SER A 69 0.95 3.49 -6.36
C SER A 69 1.73 3.16 -7.62
N ASP A 70 2.29 1.96 -7.66
CA ASP A 70 2.83 1.37 -8.89
C ASP A 70 1.88 0.29 -9.40
N TYR A 71 1.37 0.46 -10.62
CA TYR A 71 0.41 -0.45 -11.24
C TYR A 71 1.01 -1.07 -12.49
N ALA A 72 1.09 -2.40 -12.49
CA ALA A 72 1.50 -3.21 -13.61
C ALA A 72 0.27 -3.83 -14.28
N ALA A 73 0.06 -3.53 -15.57
CA ALA A 73 -0.97 -4.16 -16.38
C ALA A 73 -0.40 -5.43 -17.06
N GLY A 74 -1.16 -6.53 -16.99
CA GLY A 74 -0.77 -7.86 -17.48
C GLY A 74 -1.38 -8.25 -18.82
#